data_AF-A0A6A5JVF3-F1
#
_entry.id   AF-A0A6A5JVF3-F1
#
_cell.length_a   1.000
_cell.length_b   1.000
_cell.length_c   1.000
_cell.angle_alpha   90.00
_cell.angle_beta   90.00
_cell.angle_gamma   90.00
#
_symmetry.space_group_name_H-M   'P 1'
#
loop_
_entity.id
_entity.type
_entity.pdbx_description
1 polymer ?
#
loop_
_entity_poly.entity_id
_entity_poly.type
_entity_poly.pdbx_seq_one_letter_code
_entity_poly.pdbx_strand_id
1 'polypeptide(L)'
;MQSLGRALDTVFLSPDKPLSQVNLFSLLDHQKLLQWNKKYPESVDRLVHEMFEDMVAAKPQATAVAAWDSEVTYQQLDRLTMRLAIKLQTMHVEAETIVALCFEKSVWAIVAMLGVLRAGAAFLHIDPKHPTARQQAMISTTAARIILCSEKTCGIVSGCGPEIISLDALPSPINLGPRNAAYIVSTSGSTGIPKSIVLEHASLCTSVTAQAEAMAVNVESRILQYAAYTFDVSVGDIFTALTHGACVCVPSEWERAQDLAGAINHLEVNQACLTSTVASLLTPTDVPKLKKLTLGGEPASKQCIELWSGKVALKNVYGPAECTVWCVIQQNASSEIPASNIGRGIGARTWIVHPENHNQLMPVGAVGELLIEGPLVARRYINDPERSVAVFLERSPSWLASFGPAAISKSILQDGRFGQV
;
A
#
# COMPACT_ATOMS: atom_id res chain seq x y z
N MET A 1 17.07 26.00 19.31
CA MET A 1 17.64 27.35 19.53
C MET A 1 17.29 28.36 18.43
N GLN A 2 17.28 28.01 17.14
CA GLN A 2 17.03 29.00 16.07
C GLN A 2 15.58 29.46 15.95
N SER A 3 14.59 28.57 16.12
CA SER A 3 13.17 28.97 16.14
C SER A 3 12.87 29.92 17.31
N LEU A 4 13.56 29.74 18.45
CA LEU A 4 13.51 30.68 19.58
C LEU A 4 14.13 32.03 19.22
N GLY A 5 15.29 32.05 18.55
CA GLY A 5 15.89 33.28 18.04
C GLY A 5 14.94 34.05 17.11
N ARG A 6 14.32 33.36 16.15
CA ARG A 6 13.31 33.96 15.25
C ARG A 6 12.07 34.47 15.96
N ALA A 7 11.60 33.75 16.98
CA ALA A 7 10.47 34.18 17.81
C ALA A 7 10.82 35.50 18.53
N LEU A 8 12.01 35.56 19.14
CA LEU A 8 12.51 36.77 19.80
C LEU A 8 12.67 37.93 18.81
N ASP A 9 13.30 37.71 17.65
CA ASP A 9 13.44 38.73 16.61
C ASP A 9 12.08 39.27 16.15
N THR A 10 11.07 38.40 15.99
CA THR A 10 9.73 38.82 15.58
C THR A 10 9.04 39.65 16.66
N VAL A 11 9.19 39.28 17.94
CA VAL A 11 8.66 40.05 19.08
C VAL A 11 9.34 41.41 19.17
N PHE A 12 10.66 41.50 18.92
CA PHE A 12 11.39 42.77 18.96
C PHE A 12 11.10 43.68 17.76
N LEU A 13 11.02 43.12 16.54
CA LEU A 13 10.86 43.89 15.31
C LEU A 13 9.39 44.20 14.97
N SER A 14 8.44 43.45 15.52
CA SER A 14 7.01 43.58 15.21
C SER A 14 6.15 43.17 16.41
N PRO A 15 6.18 43.93 17.53
CA PRO A 15 5.54 43.54 18.78
C PRO A 15 4.02 43.40 18.70
N ASP A 16 3.37 44.16 17.80
CA ASP A 16 1.91 44.13 17.61
C ASP A 16 1.44 43.04 16.63
N LYS A 17 2.36 42.26 16.06
CA LYS A 17 2.02 41.22 15.09
C LYS A 17 1.29 40.07 15.80
N PRO A 18 0.10 39.65 15.32
CA PRO A 18 -0.59 38.50 15.90
C PRO A 18 0.32 37.26 15.90
N LEU A 19 0.31 36.49 16.99
CA LEU A 19 1.15 35.29 17.13
C LEU A 19 0.90 34.30 15.98
N SER A 20 -0.34 34.21 15.48
CA SER A 20 -0.75 33.40 14.33
C SER A 20 -0.10 33.80 13.01
N GLN A 21 0.53 34.96 12.92
CA GLN A 21 1.25 35.45 11.74
C GLN A 21 2.77 35.37 11.88
N VAL A 22 3.29 34.89 13.02
CA VAL A 22 4.73 34.71 13.25
C VAL A 22 5.23 33.48 12.49
N ASN A 23 6.11 33.69 11.51
CA ASN A 23 6.71 32.59 10.76
C ASN A 23 8.02 32.13 11.42
N LEU A 24 7.96 30.98 12.08
CA LEU A 24 9.11 30.36 12.74
C LEU A 24 9.94 29.47 11.80
N PHE A 25 9.48 29.23 10.57
CA PHE A 25 10.19 28.45 9.56
C PHE A 25 11.40 29.23 9.04
N SER A 26 12.60 28.69 9.24
CA SER A 26 13.85 29.37 8.93
C SER A 26 14.45 29.00 7.57
N LEU A 27 15.43 29.77 7.11
CA LEU A 27 16.21 29.43 5.91
C LEU A 27 16.97 28.10 6.09
N LEU A 28 17.41 27.78 7.30
CA LEU A 28 18.07 26.49 7.59
C LEU A 28 17.07 25.33 7.52
N ASP A 29 15.85 25.53 8.03
CA ASP A 29 14.76 24.54 7.88
C ASP A 29 14.47 24.29 6.40
N HIS A 30 14.37 25.38 5.62
CA HIS A 30 14.20 25.30 4.17
C HIS A 30 15.31 24.51 3.48
N GLN A 31 16.58 24.80 3.79
CA GLN A 31 17.73 24.06 3.23
C GLN A 31 17.72 22.57 3.60
N LYS A 32 17.37 22.23 4.85
CA LYS A 32 17.24 20.83 5.28
C LYS A 32 16.13 20.11 4.54
N LEU A 33 14.94 20.72 4.44
CA LEU A 33 13.82 20.15 3.71
C LEU A 33 14.16 20.02 2.21
N LEU A 34 14.82 21.00 1.60
CA LEU A 34 15.28 20.91 0.22
C LEU A 34 16.25 19.74 0.01
N GLN A 35 17.14 19.49 0.98
CA GLN A 35 18.07 18.35 0.92
C GLN A 35 17.34 17.02 1.08
N TRP A 36 16.44 16.90 2.06
CA TRP A 36 15.69 15.66 2.32
C TRP A 36 14.71 15.31 1.21
N ASN A 37 14.09 16.33 0.61
CA ASN A 37 13.09 16.20 -0.46
C ASN A 37 13.66 16.54 -1.85
N LYS A 38 14.99 16.44 -2.04
CA LYS A 38 15.69 16.86 -3.27
C LYS A 38 15.22 16.12 -4.52
N LYS A 39 14.96 14.82 -4.41
CA LYS A 39 14.56 13.97 -5.54
C LYS A 39 13.03 13.84 -5.53
N TYR A 40 12.37 14.26 -6.61
CA TYR A 40 10.98 13.88 -6.83
C TYR A 40 10.93 12.39 -7.23
N PRO A 41 10.04 11.59 -6.63
CA PRO A 41 9.79 10.24 -7.10
C PRO A 41 9.22 10.26 -8.53
N GLU A 42 9.84 9.50 -9.43
CA GLU A 42 9.33 9.32 -10.78
C GLU A 42 8.19 8.30 -10.77
N SER A 43 7.14 8.58 -11.56
CA SER A 43 6.04 7.64 -11.76
C SER A 43 6.49 6.50 -12.66
N VAL A 44 6.14 5.27 -12.30
CA VAL A 44 6.28 4.10 -13.15
C VAL A 44 4.98 3.92 -13.93
N ASP A 45 4.91 4.56 -15.10
CA ASP A 45 3.72 4.60 -15.93
C ASP A 45 3.55 3.30 -16.75
N ARG A 46 3.24 2.21 -16.06
CA ARG A 46 2.98 0.88 -16.63
C ARG A 46 1.74 0.24 -16.05
N LEU A 47 1.33 -0.89 -16.62
CA LEU A 47 0.34 -1.78 -16.04
C LEU A 47 1.07 -2.84 -15.20
N VAL A 48 0.68 -3.02 -13.95
CA VAL A 48 1.37 -3.94 -13.02
C VAL A 48 1.46 -5.38 -13.52
N HIS A 49 0.49 -5.85 -14.31
CA HIS A 49 0.54 -7.18 -14.90
C HIS A 49 1.61 -7.31 -16.00
N GLU A 50 2.00 -6.23 -16.67
CA GLU A 50 3.13 -6.23 -17.61
C GLU A 50 4.46 -6.43 -16.87
N MET A 51 4.62 -5.84 -15.67
CA MET A 51 5.80 -6.07 -14.83
C MET A 51 5.88 -7.52 -14.34
N PHE A 52 4.73 -8.16 -14.10
CA PHE A 52 4.67 -9.60 -13.83
C PHE A 52 5.05 -10.41 -15.08
N GLU A 53 4.56 -10.05 -16.27
CA GLU A 53 4.90 -10.70 -17.54
C GLU A 53 6.39 -10.64 -17.87
N ASP A 54 7.06 -9.53 -17.54
CA ASP A 54 8.52 -9.43 -17.64
C ASP A 54 9.21 -10.51 -16.80
N MET A 55 8.70 -10.78 -15.58
CA MET A 55 9.23 -11.84 -14.71
C MET A 55 8.87 -13.24 -15.24
N VAL A 56 7.71 -13.43 -15.86
CA VAL A 56 7.35 -14.68 -16.53
C VAL A 56 8.33 -15.00 -17.65
N ALA A 57 8.70 -14.00 -18.47
CA ALA A 57 9.69 -14.15 -19.53
C ALA A 57 11.09 -14.43 -18.97
N ALA A 58 11.49 -13.74 -17.91
CA ALA A 58 12.83 -13.85 -17.33
C ALA A 58 13.04 -15.13 -16.48
N LYS A 59 12.01 -15.59 -15.75
CA LYS A 59 12.10 -16.65 -14.74
C LYS A 59 10.90 -17.61 -14.78
N PRO A 60 10.56 -18.21 -15.94
CA PRO A 60 9.31 -18.98 -16.10
C PRO A 60 9.19 -20.19 -15.16
N GLN A 61 10.31 -20.81 -14.79
CA GLN A 61 10.35 -22.02 -13.95
C GLN A 61 10.57 -21.72 -12.46
N ALA A 62 10.78 -20.46 -12.07
CA ALA A 62 10.88 -20.11 -10.66
C ALA A 62 9.49 -20.22 -10.00
N THR A 63 9.45 -20.61 -8.72
CA THR A 63 8.23 -20.62 -7.93
C THR A 63 7.74 -19.19 -7.72
N ALA A 64 6.53 -18.88 -8.20
CA ALA A 64 5.89 -17.58 -8.04
C ALA A 64 5.06 -17.54 -6.75
N VAL A 65 4.31 -18.61 -6.48
CA VAL A 65 3.48 -18.75 -5.29
C VAL A 65 3.69 -20.14 -4.70
N ALA A 66 4.08 -20.18 -3.43
CA ALA A 66 4.07 -21.37 -2.60
C ALA A 66 2.94 -21.21 -1.57
N ALA A 67 1.78 -21.78 -1.86
CA ALA A 67 0.61 -21.74 -0.99
C ALA A 67 0.39 -23.10 -0.32
N TRP A 68 -0.35 -23.10 0.79
CA TRP A 68 -0.75 -24.32 1.50
C TRP A 68 -1.56 -25.28 0.62
N ASP A 69 -2.28 -24.77 -0.39
CA ASP A 69 -3.15 -25.54 -1.29
C ASP A 69 -2.50 -25.87 -2.64
N SER A 70 -1.44 -25.16 -3.04
CA SER A 70 -0.70 -25.42 -4.27
C SER A 70 0.60 -24.63 -4.36
N GLU A 71 1.58 -25.18 -5.08
CA GLU A 71 2.76 -24.45 -5.53
C GLU A 71 2.70 -24.25 -7.05
N VAL A 72 2.90 -23.02 -7.52
CA VAL A 72 2.88 -22.68 -8.95
C VAL A 72 4.09 -21.84 -9.36
N THR A 73 4.65 -22.16 -10.51
CA THR A 73 5.71 -21.36 -11.14
C THR A 73 5.16 -20.11 -11.82
N TYR A 74 6.03 -19.17 -12.17
CA TYR A 74 5.64 -17.99 -12.95
C TYR A 74 4.92 -18.36 -14.25
N GLN A 75 5.39 -19.36 -14.99
CA GLN A 75 4.74 -19.82 -16.23
C GLN A 75 3.37 -20.46 -15.97
N GLN A 76 3.20 -21.20 -14.88
CA GLN A 76 1.91 -21.81 -14.52
C GLN A 76 0.91 -20.74 -14.09
N LEU A 77 1.33 -19.79 -13.26
CA LEU A 77 0.53 -18.66 -12.83
C LEU A 77 0.11 -17.79 -14.03
N ASP A 78 1.01 -17.54 -14.97
CA ASP A 78 0.71 -16.85 -16.23
C ASP A 78 -0.42 -17.54 -17.02
N ARG A 79 -0.35 -18.86 -17.20
CA ARG A 79 -1.41 -19.62 -17.91
C ARG A 79 -2.74 -19.56 -17.18
N LEU A 80 -2.75 -19.67 -15.85
CA LEU A 80 -3.98 -19.62 -15.05
C LEU A 80 -4.63 -18.24 -15.13
N THR A 81 -3.84 -17.18 -14.97
CA THR A 81 -4.33 -15.79 -15.01
C THR A 81 -4.78 -15.39 -16.41
N MET A 82 -4.10 -15.85 -17.46
CA MET A 82 -4.52 -15.63 -18.86
C MET A 82 -5.88 -16.27 -19.13
N ARG A 83 -6.08 -17.52 -18.71
CA ARG A 83 -7.38 -18.21 -18.86
C ARG A 83 -8.51 -17.47 -18.16
N LEU A 84 -8.27 -16.99 -16.95
CA LEU A 84 -9.26 -16.21 -16.22
C LEU A 84 -9.52 -14.86 -16.89
N ALA A 85 -8.48 -14.16 -17.35
CA ALA A 85 -8.62 -12.87 -18.03
C ALA A 85 -9.50 -12.98 -19.27
N ILE A 86 -9.24 -14.00 -20.10
CA ILE A 86 -10.07 -14.36 -21.25
C ILE A 86 -11.53 -14.55 -20.84
N LYS A 87 -11.79 -15.27 -19.74
CA LYS A 87 -13.16 -15.49 -19.25
C LYS A 87 -13.86 -14.16 -18.95
N LEU A 88 -13.20 -13.30 -18.19
CA LEU A 88 -13.75 -12.02 -17.77
C LEU A 88 -14.04 -11.12 -18.97
N GLN A 89 -13.20 -11.14 -19.99
CA GLN A 89 -13.45 -10.36 -21.21
C GLN A 89 -14.70 -10.81 -21.97
N THR A 90 -15.07 -12.10 -21.92
CA THR A 90 -16.36 -12.57 -22.48
C THR A 90 -17.59 -11.98 -21.77
N MET A 91 -17.40 -11.43 -20.57
CA MET A 91 -18.45 -10.78 -19.78
C MET A 91 -18.51 -9.26 -20.02
N HIS A 92 -17.86 -8.77 -21.09
CA HIS A 92 -17.79 -7.35 -21.42
C HIS A 92 -17.19 -6.52 -20.27
N VAL A 93 -16.18 -7.08 -19.58
CA VAL A 93 -15.35 -6.30 -18.68
C VAL A 93 -14.56 -5.29 -19.49
N GLU A 94 -14.69 -4.02 -19.11
CA GLU A 94 -14.00 -2.88 -19.71
C GLU A 94 -13.08 -2.20 -18.68
N ALA A 95 -12.22 -1.29 -19.15
CA ALA A 95 -11.45 -0.41 -18.28
C ALA A 95 -12.37 0.26 -17.23
N GLU A 96 -11.89 0.39 -15.99
CA GLU A 96 -12.63 0.93 -14.83
C GLU A 96 -13.77 0.04 -14.29
N THR A 97 -14.02 -1.12 -14.89
CA THR A 97 -14.93 -2.12 -14.30
C THR A 97 -14.34 -2.65 -12.99
N ILE A 98 -15.17 -2.78 -11.96
CA ILE A 98 -14.76 -3.34 -10.67
C ILE A 98 -15.27 -4.77 -10.55
N VAL A 99 -14.35 -5.72 -10.39
CA VAL A 99 -14.64 -7.13 -10.10
C VAL A 99 -14.37 -7.39 -8.62
N ALA A 100 -15.39 -7.84 -7.90
CA ALA A 100 -15.26 -8.18 -6.50
C ALA A 100 -14.67 -9.60 -6.32
N LEU A 101 -13.81 -9.77 -5.32
CA LEU A 101 -13.08 -10.99 -5.04
C LEU A 101 -13.39 -11.47 -3.62
N CYS A 102 -14.06 -12.61 -3.49
CA CYS A 102 -14.40 -13.23 -2.21
C CYS A 102 -13.67 -14.57 -2.08
N PHE A 103 -12.47 -14.55 -1.49
CA PHE A 103 -11.62 -15.72 -1.37
C PHE A 103 -10.98 -15.81 0.02
N GLU A 104 -10.83 -17.03 0.51
CA GLU A 104 -9.88 -17.36 1.57
C GLU A 104 -8.44 -17.34 1.06
N LYS A 105 -7.46 -17.41 1.98
CA LYS A 105 -6.05 -17.59 1.65
C LYS A 105 -5.86 -18.80 0.76
N SER A 106 -5.35 -18.59 -0.44
CA SER A 106 -5.19 -19.62 -1.46
C SER A 106 -4.34 -19.08 -2.61
N VAL A 107 -3.79 -19.99 -3.43
CA VAL A 107 -3.22 -19.61 -4.74
C VAL A 107 -4.27 -18.91 -5.63
N TRP A 108 -5.54 -19.31 -5.51
CA TRP A 108 -6.64 -18.83 -6.35
C TRP A 108 -6.98 -17.37 -6.14
N ALA A 109 -6.81 -16.84 -4.93
CA ALA A 109 -6.96 -15.40 -4.67
C ALA A 109 -5.97 -14.57 -5.52
N ILE A 110 -4.71 -15.03 -5.65
CA ILE A 110 -3.68 -14.37 -6.45
C ILE A 110 -3.97 -14.52 -7.96
N VAL A 111 -4.41 -15.71 -8.39
CA VAL A 111 -4.88 -15.93 -9.77
C VAL A 111 -6.01 -14.96 -10.11
N ALA A 112 -6.96 -14.75 -9.19
CA ALA A 112 -8.08 -13.84 -9.37
C ALA A 112 -7.65 -12.38 -9.49
N MET A 113 -6.76 -11.90 -8.61
CA MET A 113 -6.22 -10.54 -8.69
C MET A 113 -5.54 -10.28 -10.04
N LEU A 114 -4.59 -11.12 -10.45
CA LEU A 114 -3.88 -10.95 -11.72
C LEU A 114 -4.80 -11.13 -12.94
N GLY A 115 -5.72 -12.10 -12.90
CA GLY A 115 -6.67 -12.34 -13.99
C GLY A 115 -7.60 -11.15 -14.22
N VAL A 116 -8.08 -10.50 -13.15
CA VAL A 116 -8.89 -9.27 -13.24
C VAL A 116 -8.09 -8.13 -13.86
N LEU A 117 -6.85 -7.91 -13.40
CA LEU A 117 -6.00 -6.85 -13.94
C LEU A 117 -5.67 -7.08 -15.42
N ARG A 118 -5.42 -8.32 -15.83
CA ARG A 118 -5.19 -8.70 -17.23
C ARG A 118 -6.45 -8.60 -18.09
N ALA A 119 -7.63 -8.80 -17.49
CA ALA A 119 -8.91 -8.53 -18.13
C ALA A 119 -9.19 -7.02 -18.29
N GLY A 120 -8.31 -6.14 -17.81
CA GLY A 120 -8.48 -4.69 -17.90
C GLY A 120 -9.39 -4.09 -16.83
N ALA A 121 -9.76 -4.86 -15.80
CA ALA A 121 -10.57 -4.39 -14.68
C ALA A 121 -9.74 -4.10 -13.43
N ALA A 122 -10.37 -3.37 -12.51
CA ALA A 122 -9.90 -3.22 -11.15
C ALA A 122 -10.53 -4.30 -10.25
N PHE A 123 -9.82 -4.74 -9.21
CA PHE A 123 -10.39 -5.66 -8.23
C PHE A 123 -10.71 -5.00 -6.88
N LEU A 124 -11.69 -5.55 -6.17
CA LEU A 124 -12.00 -5.22 -4.78
C LEU A 124 -12.11 -6.51 -3.96
N HIS A 125 -11.42 -6.61 -2.83
CA HIS A 125 -11.63 -7.75 -1.93
C HIS A 125 -12.82 -7.59 -1.00
N ILE A 126 -13.56 -8.67 -0.84
CA ILE A 126 -14.64 -8.83 0.14
C ILE A 126 -14.24 -9.96 1.08
N ASP A 127 -14.21 -9.67 2.39
CA ASP A 127 -13.99 -10.72 3.38
C ASP A 127 -15.27 -11.57 3.53
N PRO A 128 -15.20 -12.89 3.31
CA PRO A 128 -16.35 -13.78 3.50
C PRO A 128 -16.85 -13.79 4.96
N LYS A 129 -16.01 -13.41 5.93
CA LYS A 129 -16.36 -13.33 7.36
C LYS A 129 -17.08 -12.03 7.72
N HIS A 130 -17.12 -11.03 6.84
CA HIS A 130 -17.90 -9.81 7.08
C HIS A 130 -19.41 -10.10 7.10
N PRO A 131 -20.21 -9.37 7.90
CA PRO A 131 -21.66 -9.47 7.83
C PRO A 131 -22.19 -9.18 6.43
N THR A 132 -23.23 -9.90 5.99
CA THR A 132 -23.82 -9.76 4.65
C THR A 132 -24.19 -8.32 4.30
N ALA A 133 -24.74 -7.55 5.25
CA ALA A 133 -25.05 -6.14 5.05
C ALA A 133 -23.82 -5.29 4.68
N ARG A 134 -22.65 -5.58 5.28
CA ARG A 134 -21.39 -4.93 4.95
C ARG A 134 -20.90 -5.33 3.55
N GLN A 135 -21.04 -6.60 3.19
CA GLN A 135 -20.69 -7.10 1.85
C GLN A 135 -21.55 -6.42 0.77
N GLN A 136 -22.88 -6.40 0.95
CA GLN A 136 -23.83 -5.73 0.06
C GLN A 136 -23.56 -4.22 -0.06
N ALA A 137 -23.23 -3.55 1.04
CA ALA A 137 -22.89 -2.13 1.03
C ALA A 137 -21.63 -1.85 0.19
N MET A 138 -20.59 -2.68 0.30
CA MET A 138 -19.37 -2.53 -0.51
C MET A 138 -19.64 -2.77 -2.00
N ILE A 139 -20.40 -3.82 -2.34
CA ILE A 139 -20.78 -4.13 -3.73
C ILE A 139 -21.61 -2.99 -4.31
N SER A 140 -22.59 -2.49 -3.57
CA SER A 140 -23.45 -1.38 -4.00
C SER A 140 -22.65 -0.09 -4.19
N THR A 141 -21.75 0.24 -3.26
CA THR A 141 -20.93 1.46 -3.31
C THR A 141 -20.00 1.46 -4.52
N THR A 142 -19.44 0.29 -4.86
CA THR A 142 -18.50 0.14 -5.98
C THR A 142 -19.18 -0.22 -7.30
N ALA A 143 -20.50 -0.42 -7.30
CA ALA A 143 -21.27 -0.91 -8.44
C ALA A 143 -20.66 -2.17 -9.08
N ALA A 144 -20.02 -3.03 -8.27
CA ALA A 144 -19.39 -4.25 -8.76
C ALA A 144 -20.47 -5.22 -9.27
N ARG A 145 -20.38 -5.60 -10.54
CA ARG A 145 -21.36 -6.48 -11.22
C ARG A 145 -20.91 -7.92 -11.36
N ILE A 146 -19.66 -8.21 -11.02
CA ILE A 146 -19.05 -9.54 -11.11
C ILE A 146 -18.40 -9.83 -9.76
N ILE A 147 -18.68 -11.01 -9.19
CA ILE A 147 -17.97 -11.53 -8.04
C ILE A 147 -17.29 -12.84 -8.43
N LEU A 148 -15.97 -12.89 -8.25
CA LEU A 148 -15.22 -14.13 -8.27
C LEU A 148 -15.14 -14.68 -6.84
N CYS A 149 -15.41 -15.98 -6.69
CA CYS A 149 -15.40 -16.66 -5.41
C CYS A 149 -14.91 -18.10 -5.53
N SER A 150 -14.45 -18.67 -4.42
CA SER A 150 -14.18 -20.10 -4.30
C SER A 150 -15.49 -20.88 -4.11
N GLU A 151 -15.48 -22.20 -4.36
CA GLU A 151 -16.64 -23.05 -4.08
C GLU A 151 -17.15 -22.91 -2.63
N LYS A 152 -16.22 -22.73 -1.68
CA LYS A 152 -16.52 -22.56 -0.25
C LYS A 152 -17.21 -21.24 0.08
N THR A 153 -16.96 -20.19 -0.71
CA THR A 153 -17.45 -18.83 -0.44
C THR A 153 -18.60 -18.43 -1.36
N CYS A 154 -18.85 -19.18 -2.44
CA CYS A 154 -19.92 -18.93 -3.39
C CYS A 154 -21.31 -18.85 -2.73
N GLY A 155 -21.61 -19.74 -1.78
CA GLY A 155 -22.86 -19.72 -1.02
C GLY A 155 -23.07 -18.46 -0.17
N ILE A 156 -22.00 -17.74 0.19
CA ILE A 156 -22.05 -16.50 0.98
C ILE A 156 -22.45 -15.30 0.10
N VAL A 157 -22.03 -15.33 -1.17
CA VAL A 157 -22.21 -14.23 -2.13
C VAL A 157 -23.35 -14.46 -3.14
N SER A 158 -23.96 -15.65 -3.15
CA SER A 158 -25.03 -16.05 -4.08
C SER A 158 -26.28 -15.17 -4.01
N GLY A 159 -26.52 -14.48 -2.90
CA GLY A 159 -27.61 -13.51 -2.72
C GLY A 159 -27.26 -12.06 -3.10
N CYS A 160 -26.06 -11.79 -3.63
CA CYS A 160 -25.56 -10.42 -3.84
C CYS A 160 -25.79 -9.89 -5.26
N GLY A 161 -26.37 -10.67 -6.19
CA GLY A 161 -26.78 -10.22 -7.53
C GLY A 161 -25.88 -10.49 -8.76
N PRO A 162 -24.57 -10.83 -8.67
CA PRO A 162 -23.73 -11.01 -9.86
C PRO A 162 -23.63 -12.46 -10.38
N GLU A 163 -23.17 -12.60 -11.62
CA GLU A 163 -23.11 -13.84 -12.43
C GLU A 163 -21.85 -14.71 -12.14
N ILE A 164 -21.99 -16.05 -12.13
CA ILE A 164 -20.95 -17.08 -11.79
C ILE A 164 -20.69 -18.01 -13.01
N ILE A 165 -19.45 -18.24 -13.49
CA ILE A 165 -19.25 -18.88 -14.83
C ILE A 165 -17.98 -19.74 -15.06
N SER A 166 -18.06 -20.70 -16.01
CA SER A 166 -17.02 -21.58 -16.63
C SER A 166 -16.76 -21.30 -18.15
N LEU A 167 -15.65 -21.78 -18.74
CA LEU A 167 -14.87 -21.19 -19.87
C LEU A 167 -15.03 -21.79 -21.31
N ASP A 168 -14.93 -20.91 -22.34
CA ASP A 168 -14.27 -21.09 -23.66
C ASP A 168 -14.32 -19.79 -24.52
N ALA A 169 -13.20 -19.04 -24.69
CA ALA A 169 -13.04 -17.94 -25.69
C ALA A 169 -11.55 -17.49 -25.83
N LEU A 170 -11.26 -16.48 -26.66
CA LEU A 170 -9.95 -15.82 -26.80
C LEU A 170 -10.07 -14.32 -26.48
N PRO A 171 -8.99 -13.66 -26.01
CA PRO A 171 -9.06 -12.31 -25.50
C PRO A 171 -9.17 -11.25 -26.61
N SER A 172 -9.90 -10.16 -26.34
CA SER A 172 -9.95 -8.96 -27.20
C SER A 172 -9.08 -7.85 -26.61
N PRO A 173 -8.42 -7.01 -27.42
CA PRO A 173 -7.59 -5.93 -26.91
C PRO A 173 -8.45 -4.86 -26.23
N ILE A 174 -8.17 -4.57 -24.96
CA ILE A 174 -8.80 -3.51 -24.17
C ILE A 174 -7.87 -2.31 -24.13
N ASN A 175 -8.42 -1.10 -24.31
CA ASN A 175 -7.67 0.14 -24.17
C ASN A 175 -7.46 0.45 -22.67
N LEU A 176 -6.38 -0.08 -22.11
CA LEU A 176 -5.97 0.12 -20.71
C LEU A 176 -4.69 0.96 -20.66
N GLY A 177 -4.61 1.89 -19.71
CA GLY A 177 -3.45 2.74 -19.47
C GLY A 177 -3.07 2.84 -17.99
N PRO A 178 -1.88 3.40 -17.69
CA PRO A 178 -1.34 3.42 -16.32
C PRO A 178 -2.20 4.16 -15.30
N ARG A 179 -3.03 5.11 -15.76
CA ARG A 179 -3.96 5.84 -14.90
C ARG A 179 -5.25 5.10 -14.65
N ASN A 180 -5.51 3.93 -15.25
CA ASN A 180 -6.70 3.16 -14.95
C ASN A 180 -6.65 2.53 -13.55
N ALA A 181 -7.82 2.29 -12.97
CA ALA A 181 -7.94 1.70 -11.65
C ALA A 181 -7.38 0.27 -11.67
N ALA A 182 -6.49 -0.04 -10.72
CA ALA A 182 -5.94 -1.38 -10.51
C ALA A 182 -6.68 -2.09 -9.38
N TYR A 183 -6.90 -1.41 -8.26
CA TYR A 183 -7.60 -2.00 -7.12
C TYR A 183 -8.29 -0.97 -6.25
N ILE A 184 -9.23 -1.48 -5.45
CA ILE A 184 -10.03 -0.70 -4.52
C ILE A 184 -9.82 -1.26 -3.12
N VAL A 185 -9.60 -0.35 -2.17
CA VAL A 185 -9.47 -0.69 -0.75
C VAL A 185 -10.55 0.05 0.03
N SER A 186 -11.30 -0.69 0.83
CA SER A 186 -12.35 -0.14 1.68
C SER A 186 -11.87 -0.05 3.13
N THR A 187 -11.80 1.16 3.66
CA THR A 187 -11.44 1.40 5.07
C THR A 187 -12.67 1.80 5.88
N SER A 188 -12.64 1.59 7.20
CA SER A 188 -13.69 2.06 8.11
C SER A 188 -13.72 3.60 8.10
N GLY A 189 -14.81 4.19 7.61
CA GLY A 189 -15.04 5.63 7.73
C GLY A 189 -15.42 6.02 9.15
N SER A 190 -15.09 7.24 9.56
CA SER A 190 -15.46 7.81 10.87
C SER A 190 -16.98 7.87 11.10
N THR A 191 -17.77 7.89 10.02
CA THR A 191 -19.24 7.87 10.05
C THR A 191 -19.85 6.47 10.05
N GLY A 192 -19.03 5.40 10.15
CA GLY A 192 -19.47 4.00 10.09
C GLY A 192 -19.70 3.46 8.66
N ILE A 193 -19.82 4.33 7.66
CA ILE A 193 -19.89 3.95 6.24
C ILE A 193 -18.46 3.75 5.71
N PRO A 194 -18.13 2.58 5.12
CA PRO A 194 -16.80 2.36 4.56
C PRO A 194 -16.47 3.35 3.45
N LYS A 195 -15.27 3.92 3.46
CA LYS A 195 -14.75 4.73 2.34
C LYS A 195 -13.95 3.81 1.41
N SER A 196 -14.29 3.83 0.12
CA SER A 196 -13.64 3.00 -0.90
C SER A 196 -12.65 3.85 -1.68
N ILE A 197 -11.38 3.50 -1.65
CA ILE A 197 -10.25 4.25 -2.21
C ILE A 197 -9.91 3.65 -3.57
N VAL A 198 -9.76 4.48 -4.61
CA VAL A 198 -9.37 4.03 -5.96
C VAL A 198 -7.87 4.21 -6.16
N LEU A 199 -7.17 3.11 -6.45
CA LEU A 199 -5.72 3.10 -6.65
C LEU A 199 -5.42 2.73 -8.10
N GLU A 200 -4.54 3.48 -8.75
CA GLU A 200 -4.21 3.34 -10.17
C GLU A 200 -3.05 2.36 -10.39
N HIS A 201 -2.93 1.83 -11.62
CA HIS A 201 -1.80 0.98 -12.00
C HIS A 201 -0.44 1.69 -11.81
N ALA A 202 -0.33 2.96 -12.19
CA ALA A 202 0.91 3.74 -12.07
C ALA A 202 1.32 3.91 -10.59
N SER A 203 0.35 4.20 -9.70
CA SER A 203 0.61 4.29 -8.27
C SER A 203 1.09 2.95 -7.70
N LEU A 204 0.46 1.83 -8.10
CA LEU A 204 0.87 0.50 -7.69
C LEU A 204 2.27 0.14 -8.21
N CYS A 205 2.54 0.34 -9.50
CA CYS A 205 3.85 0.07 -10.11
C CYS A 205 4.96 0.89 -9.43
N THR A 206 4.67 2.16 -9.16
CA THR A 206 5.63 3.04 -8.45
C THR A 206 5.85 2.56 -7.03
N SER A 207 4.78 2.17 -6.33
CA SER A 207 4.85 1.68 -4.95
C SER A 207 5.68 0.39 -4.86
N VAL A 208 5.38 -0.62 -5.68
CA VAL A 208 6.10 -1.90 -5.62
C VAL A 208 7.57 -1.76 -6.03
N THR A 209 7.89 -0.84 -6.93
CA THR A 209 9.28 -0.54 -7.31
C THR A 209 10.04 0.11 -6.14
N ALA A 210 9.45 1.15 -5.54
CA ALA A 210 10.06 1.84 -4.39
C ALA A 210 10.19 0.93 -3.16
N GLN A 211 9.17 0.10 -2.90
CA GLN A 211 9.17 -0.86 -1.80
C GLN A 211 10.18 -1.98 -2.03
N ALA A 212 10.31 -2.50 -3.25
CA ALA A 212 11.30 -3.54 -3.53
C ALA A 212 12.73 -3.04 -3.28
N GLU A 213 13.05 -1.83 -3.73
CA GLU A 213 14.35 -1.21 -3.44
C GLU A 213 14.51 -1.00 -1.93
N ALA A 214 13.54 -0.34 -1.28
CA ALA A 214 13.62 0.00 0.13
C ALA A 214 13.64 -1.22 1.04
N MET A 215 12.94 -2.29 0.70
CA MET A 215 12.86 -3.54 1.47
C MET A 215 13.91 -4.57 1.04
N ALA A 216 14.68 -4.28 -0.01
CA ALA A 216 15.63 -5.19 -0.65
C ALA A 216 14.98 -6.49 -1.13
N VAL A 217 13.80 -6.42 -1.76
CA VAL A 217 13.16 -7.57 -2.41
C VAL A 217 13.94 -7.95 -3.66
N ASN A 218 14.18 -9.24 -3.84
CA ASN A 218 14.87 -9.77 -5.01
C ASN A 218 14.39 -11.20 -5.31
N VAL A 219 14.98 -11.86 -6.31
CA VAL A 219 14.59 -13.21 -6.75
C VAL A 219 14.78 -14.31 -5.70
N GLU A 220 15.54 -14.07 -4.63
CA GLU A 220 15.72 -15.01 -3.51
C GLU A 220 14.69 -14.76 -2.40
N SER A 221 13.93 -13.66 -2.47
CA SER A 221 12.92 -13.33 -1.47
C SER A 221 11.77 -14.35 -1.50
N ARG A 222 11.37 -14.79 -0.32
CA ARG A 222 10.18 -15.60 -0.04
C ARG A 222 9.33 -14.83 0.96
N ILE A 223 8.33 -14.12 0.44
CA ILE A 223 7.56 -13.11 1.17
C ILE A 223 6.28 -13.74 1.73
N LEU A 224 6.11 -13.67 3.05
CA LEU A 224 4.90 -14.14 3.71
C LEU A 224 3.70 -13.25 3.35
N GLN A 225 2.64 -13.86 2.83
CA GLN A 225 1.35 -13.19 2.60
C GLN A 225 0.48 -13.29 3.86
N TYR A 226 0.80 -12.47 4.87
CA TYR A 226 0.08 -12.50 6.15
C TYR A 226 -1.20 -11.66 6.12
N ALA A 227 -1.13 -10.41 5.64
CA ALA A 227 -2.23 -9.45 5.73
C ALA A 227 -3.53 -10.00 5.10
N ALA A 228 -4.68 -9.71 5.69
CA ALA A 228 -5.97 -10.07 5.08
C ALA A 228 -6.12 -9.35 3.73
N TYR A 229 -6.77 -9.99 2.75
CA TYR A 229 -6.87 -9.45 1.39
C TYR A 229 -7.64 -8.14 1.28
N THR A 230 -8.43 -7.79 2.29
CA THR A 230 -9.13 -6.51 2.41
C THR A 230 -8.23 -5.34 2.81
N PHE A 231 -6.98 -5.59 3.20
CA PHE A 231 -5.97 -4.57 3.46
C PHE A 231 -4.99 -4.49 2.28
N ASP A 232 -4.61 -3.26 1.95
CA ASP A 232 -3.67 -2.95 0.87
C ASP A 232 -2.27 -3.53 1.09
N VAL A 233 -1.86 -3.78 2.34
CA VAL A 233 -0.64 -4.52 2.68
C VAL A 233 -0.56 -5.87 1.95
N SER A 234 -1.69 -6.56 1.77
CA SER A 234 -1.71 -7.81 1.00
C SER A 234 -1.33 -7.62 -0.46
N VAL A 235 -1.76 -6.50 -1.07
CA VAL A 235 -1.40 -6.10 -2.43
C VAL A 235 0.09 -5.79 -2.50
N GLY A 236 0.63 -5.09 -1.49
CA GLY A 236 2.07 -4.87 -1.34
C GLY A 236 2.88 -6.16 -1.30
N ASP A 237 2.51 -7.11 -0.42
CA ASP A 237 3.18 -8.41 -0.29
C ASP A 237 3.21 -9.15 -1.64
N ILE A 238 2.06 -9.22 -2.32
CA ILE A 238 1.86 -10.02 -3.55
C ILE A 238 2.57 -9.38 -4.74
N PHE A 239 2.25 -8.11 -5.04
CA PHE A 239 2.72 -7.49 -6.27
C PHE A 239 4.19 -7.07 -6.17
N THR A 240 4.70 -6.71 -4.99
CA THR A 240 6.16 -6.49 -4.83
C THR A 240 6.92 -7.78 -5.10
N ALA A 241 6.43 -8.92 -4.62
CA ALA A 241 7.07 -10.21 -4.88
C ALA A 241 7.04 -10.58 -6.37
N LEU A 242 5.84 -10.58 -6.96
CA LEU A 242 5.61 -11.08 -8.33
C LEU A 242 6.23 -10.21 -9.42
N THR A 243 6.40 -8.91 -9.17
CA THR A 243 7.06 -8.01 -10.14
C THR A 243 8.58 -7.99 -10.03
N HIS A 244 9.16 -8.66 -9.02
CA HIS A 244 10.60 -8.71 -8.77
C HIS A 244 11.17 -10.15 -8.78
N GLY A 245 10.40 -11.12 -9.30
CA GLY A 245 10.84 -12.50 -9.46
C GLY A 245 10.94 -13.28 -8.15
N ALA A 246 10.37 -12.76 -7.06
CA ALA A 246 10.32 -13.41 -5.74
C ALA A 246 9.17 -14.41 -5.65
N CYS A 247 9.08 -15.13 -4.53
CA CYS A 247 7.99 -16.06 -4.23
C CYS A 247 7.04 -15.48 -3.18
N VAL A 248 5.73 -15.56 -3.42
CA VAL A 248 4.69 -15.30 -2.42
C VAL A 248 4.39 -16.57 -1.64
N CYS A 249 4.50 -16.53 -0.31
CA CYS A 249 4.26 -17.65 0.58
C CYS A 249 2.90 -17.48 1.26
N VAL A 250 1.91 -18.30 0.90
CA VAL A 250 0.52 -18.16 1.37
C VAL A 250 0.16 -19.27 2.35
N PRO A 251 0.12 -18.99 3.67
CA PRO A 251 -0.33 -19.98 4.65
C PRO A 251 -1.83 -20.21 4.55
N SER A 252 -2.31 -21.34 5.06
CA SER A 252 -3.74 -21.53 5.31
C SER A 252 -4.26 -20.55 6.35
N GLU A 253 -5.57 -20.31 6.38
CA GLU A 253 -6.17 -19.46 7.43
C GLU A 253 -5.94 -20.01 8.84
N TRP A 254 -5.86 -21.34 8.99
CA TRP A 254 -5.55 -21.96 10.27
C TRP A 254 -4.10 -21.71 10.69
N GLU A 255 -3.13 -21.99 9.82
CA GLU A 255 -1.70 -21.73 10.07
C GLU A 255 -1.46 -20.25 10.38
N ARG A 256 -2.05 -19.35 9.57
CA ARG A 256 -1.96 -17.90 9.78
C ARG A 256 -2.40 -17.47 11.17
N ALA A 257 -3.42 -18.12 11.73
CA ALA A 257 -4.04 -17.75 13.00
C ALA A 257 -3.48 -18.51 14.22
N GLN A 258 -3.04 -19.75 14.03
CA GLN A 258 -2.75 -20.69 15.12
C GLN A 258 -1.31 -21.23 15.10
N ASP A 259 -0.65 -21.27 13.94
CA ASP A 259 0.70 -21.84 13.80
C ASP A 259 1.56 -21.03 12.81
N LEU A 260 1.70 -19.73 13.08
CA LEU A 260 2.39 -18.82 12.18
C LEU A 260 3.89 -19.16 12.05
N ALA A 261 4.52 -19.61 13.14
CA ALA A 261 5.92 -20.04 13.13
C ALA A 261 6.12 -21.30 12.26
N GLY A 262 5.25 -22.31 12.41
CA GLY A 262 5.25 -23.49 11.55
C GLY A 262 5.05 -23.13 10.08
N ALA A 263 4.16 -22.18 9.80
CA ALA A 263 3.92 -21.63 8.47
C ALA A 263 5.20 -21.02 7.85
N ILE A 264 5.84 -20.11 8.59
CA ILE A 264 7.05 -19.42 8.17
C ILE A 264 8.18 -20.42 7.87
N ASN A 265 8.31 -21.46 8.69
CA ASN A 265 9.37 -22.45 8.54
C ASN A 265 9.18 -23.37 7.33
N HIS A 266 8.00 -23.97 7.16
CA HIS A 266 7.79 -24.94 6.09
C HIS A 266 7.66 -24.26 4.72
N LEU A 267 7.10 -23.04 4.65
CA LEU A 267 7.12 -22.23 3.43
C LEU A 267 8.48 -21.58 3.16
N GLU A 268 9.44 -21.76 4.06
CA GLU A 268 10.79 -21.19 4.01
C GLU A 268 10.79 -19.65 3.83
N VAL A 269 9.85 -18.97 4.48
CA VAL A 269 9.75 -17.51 4.44
C VAL A 269 11.05 -16.89 4.97
N ASN A 270 11.60 -15.95 4.20
CA ASN A 270 12.76 -15.17 4.59
C ASN A 270 12.47 -13.67 4.74
N GLN A 271 11.27 -13.23 4.36
CA GLN A 271 10.82 -11.85 4.47
C GLN A 271 9.34 -11.78 4.88
N ALA A 272 9.00 -10.94 5.85
CA ALA A 272 7.62 -10.75 6.30
C ALA A 272 7.33 -9.27 6.62
N CYS A 273 6.09 -8.86 6.37
CA CYS A 273 5.52 -7.61 6.87
C CYS A 273 4.43 -7.93 7.89
N LEU A 274 4.61 -7.52 9.15
CA LEU A 274 3.72 -7.85 10.26
C LEU A 274 3.42 -6.60 11.09
N THR A 275 2.31 -6.60 11.82
CA THR A 275 2.12 -5.63 12.90
C THR A 275 3.05 -5.95 14.07
N SER A 276 3.35 -4.96 14.90
CA SER A 276 4.20 -5.17 16.08
C SER A 276 3.62 -6.21 17.04
N THR A 277 2.30 -6.22 17.18
CA THR A 277 1.52 -7.17 17.96
C THR A 277 1.73 -8.60 17.46
N VAL A 278 1.59 -8.84 16.15
CA VAL A 278 1.76 -10.17 15.57
C VAL A 278 3.22 -10.61 15.62
N ALA A 279 4.16 -9.72 15.30
CA ALA A 279 5.59 -10.02 15.38
C ALA A 279 6.05 -10.35 16.81
N SER A 280 5.36 -9.86 17.84
CA SER A 280 5.64 -10.17 19.24
C SER A 280 5.14 -11.54 19.69
N LEU A 281 4.31 -12.21 18.89
CA LEU A 281 3.87 -13.60 19.14
C LEU A 281 4.93 -14.63 18.73
N LEU A 282 5.95 -14.21 18.01
CA LEU A 282 7.02 -15.06 17.49
C LEU A 282 8.33 -14.75 18.24
N THR A 283 9.20 -15.75 18.39
CA THR A 283 10.59 -15.49 18.76
C THR A 283 11.51 -15.69 17.56
N PRO A 284 12.64 -14.97 17.44
CA PRO A 284 13.59 -15.15 16.36
C PRO A 284 14.11 -16.59 16.21
N THR A 285 14.19 -17.33 17.32
CA THR A 285 14.60 -18.74 17.34
C THR A 285 13.56 -19.68 16.76
N ASP A 286 12.27 -19.31 16.80
CA ASP A 286 11.18 -20.11 16.22
C ASP A 286 11.18 -20.03 14.69
N VAL A 287 11.78 -18.99 14.10
CA VAL A 287 11.75 -18.72 12.65
C VAL A 287 13.14 -18.38 12.09
N PRO A 288 14.12 -19.29 12.18
CA PRO A 288 15.53 -18.99 11.92
C PRO A 288 15.86 -18.58 10.47
N LYS A 289 14.98 -18.90 9.51
CA LYS A 289 15.12 -18.50 8.09
C LYS A 289 14.63 -17.07 7.82
N LEU A 290 13.84 -16.46 8.71
CA LEU A 290 13.40 -15.08 8.56
C LEU A 290 14.60 -14.13 8.69
N LYS A 291 14.90 -13.38 7.63
CA LYS A 291 16.05 -12.44 7.57
C LYS A 291 15.64 -10.98 7.52
N LYS A 292 14.44 -10.68 7.03
CA LYS A 292 13.91 -9.33 6.87
C LYS A 292 12.54 -9.26 7.52
N LEU A 293 12.38 -8.37 8.49
CA LEU A 293 11.09 -8.13 9.14
C LEU A 293 10.74 -6.66 9.00
N THR A 294 9.56 -6.39 8.46
CA THR A 294 9.02 -5.04 8.35
C THR A 294 7.83 -4.93 9.30
N LEU A 295 7.88 -3.95 10.20
CA LEU A 295 6.80 -3.62 11.11
C LEU A 295 5.94 -2.51 10.50
N GLY A 296 4.64 -2.73 10.38
CA GLY A 296 3.73 -1.75 9.78
C GLY A 296 2.26 -1.98 10.15
N GLY A 297 1.41 -0.99 9.86
CA GLY A 297 -0.03 -1.04 10.12
C GLY A 297 -0.45 -0.59 11.52
N GLU A 298 0.49 -0.49 12.46
CA GLU A 298 0.30 0.10 13.78
C GLU A 298 1.63 0.70 14.30
N PRO A 299 1.60 1.57 15.32
CA PRO A 299 2.83 2.05 15.96
C PRO A 299 3.68 0.88 16.46
N ALA A 300 4.95 0.84 16.06
CA ALA A 300 5.88 -0.17 16.54
C ALA A 300 6.08 -0.04 18.05
N SER A 301 5.98 -1.15 18.78
CA SER A 301 6.28 -1.18 20.20
C SER A 301 7.79 -1.29 20.44
N LYS A 302 8.29 -0.64 21.49
CA LYS A 302 9.70 -0.72 21.89
C LYS A 302 10.12 -2.17 22.16
N GLN A 303 9.26 -2.94 22.84
CA GLN A 303 9.51 -4.34 23.16
C GLN A 303 9.69 -5.20 21.91
N CYS A 304 8.86 -5.02 20.89
CA CYS A 304 9.00 -5.73 19.62
C CYS A 304 10.30 -5.36 18.89
N ILE A 305 10.65 -4.07 18.89
CA ILE A 305 11.93 -3.63 18.31
C ILE A 305 13.11 -4.27 19.05
N GLU A 306 13.11 -4.27 20.38
CA GLU A 306 14.16 -4.91 21.19
C GLU A 306 14.26 -6.43 20.93
N LEU A 307 13.13 -7.11 20.73
CA LEU A 307 13.07 -8.55 20.42
C LEU A 307 13.76 -8.90 19.09
N TRP A 308 13.57 -8.06 18.05
CA TRP A 308 14.00 -8.35 16.68
C TRP A 308 15.28 -7.62 16.26
N SER A 309 15.64 -6.53 16.94
CA SER A 309 16.83 -5.72 16.65
C SER A 309 18.10 -6.57 16.72
N GLY A 310 18.92 -6.48 15.67
CA GLY A 310 20.16 -7.26 15.53
C GLY A 310 19.95 -8.76 15.23
N LYS A 311 18.70 -9.23 15.08
CA LYS A 311 18.39 -10.62 14.66
C LYS A 311 18.00 -10.71 13.19
N VAL A 312 17.35 -9.66 12.69
CA VAL A 312 16.90 -9.50 11.31
C VAL A 312 17.19 -8.09 10.83
N ALA A 313 17.14 -7.86 9.52
CA ALA A 313 17.02 -6.52 8.96
C ALA A 313 15.63 -5.97 9.32
N LEU A 314 15.56 -5.23 10.43
CA LEU A 314 14.33 -4.73 11.00
C LEU A 314 13.99 -3.34 10.45
N LYS A 315 12.80 -3.22 9.86
CA LYS A 315 12.29 -1.98 9.28
C LYS A 315 10.99 -1.58 9.96
N ASN A 316 10.71 -0.29 10.02
CA ASN A 316 9.43 0.23 10.48
C ASN A 316 8.86 1.10 9.35
N VAL A 317 7.64 0.82 8.91
CA VAL A 317 7.02 1.47 7.76
C VAL A 317 5.73 2.16 8.14
N TYR A 318 5.40 3.16 7.33
CA TYR A 318 4.16 3.90 7.43
C TYR A 318 3.61 4.18 6.03
N GLY A 319 2.29 4.06 5.90
CA GLY A 319 1.55 4.44 4.71
C GLY A 319 0.06 4.31 4.97
N PRO A 320 -0.73 5.36 4.69
CA PRO A 320 -2.18 5.22 4.61
C PRO A 320 -2.57 4.49 3.33
N ALA A 321 -3.76 3.90 3.29
CA ALA A 321 -4.27 3.24 2.09
C ALA A 321 -4.44 4.21 0.91
N GLU A 322 -4.64 5.48 1.21
CA GLU A 322 -4.67 6.61 0.28
C GLU A 322 -3.29 6.92 -0.36
N CYS A 323 -2.21 6.28 0.07
CA CYS A 323 -0.86 6.41 -0.50
C CYS A 323 -0.26 5.07 -0.96
N THR A 324 -1.11 4.13 -1.38
CA THR A 324 -0.70 2.87 -2.01
C THR A 324 0.30 2.09 -1.15
N VAL A 325 -0.20 1.51 -0.06
CA VAL A 325 0.52 0.61 0.86
C VAL A 325 1.53 1.30 1.79
N TRP A 326 2.77 1.53 1.35
CA TRP A 326 3.84 2.11 2.18
C TRP A 326 4.49 3.28 1.46
N CYS A 327 4.62 4.41 2.15
CA CYS A 327 5.19 5.63 1.59
C CYS A 327 6.28 6.26 2.47
N VAL A 328 6.55 5.71 3.65
CA VAL A 328 7.64 6.13 4.56
C VAL A 328 8.28 4.90 5.19
N ILE A 329 9.61 4.91 5.34
CA ILE A 329 10.35 3.82 5.96
C ILE A 329 11.50 4.31 6.86
N GLN A 330 11.62 3.67 8.01
CA GLN A 330 12.80 3.63 8.84
C GLN A 330 13.55 2.34 8.49
N GLN A 331 14.68 2.51 7.80
CA GLN A 331 15.47 1.41 7.25
C GLN A 331 16.15 0.54 8.31
N ASN A 332 16.49 1.13 9.46
CA ASN A 332 17.25 0.47 10.52
C ASN A 332 16.55 0.68 11.86
N ALA A 333 15.35 0.13 12.01
CA ALA A 333 14.65 0.20 13.29
C ALA A 333 15.46 -0.58 14.34
N SER A 334 15.81 0.10 15.43
CA SER A 334 16.64 -0.46 16.50
C SER A 334 16.26 0.15 17.85
N SER A 335 16.74 -0.45 18.93
CA SER A 335 16.52 0.05 20.30
C SER A 335 17.17 1.42 20.56
N GLU A 336 18.07 1.89 19.69
CA GLU A 336 18.74 3.19 19.77
C GLU A 336 17.90 4.33 19.16
N ILE A 337 16.90 3.98 18.36
CA ILE A 337 16.02 4.94 17.69
C ILE A 337 14.64 4.89 18.36
N PRO A 338 13.97 6.04 18.60
CA PRO A 338 12.62 6.05 19.11
C PRO A 338 11.68 5.18 18.25
N ALA A 339 10.90 4.31 18.89
CA ALA A 339 9.99 3.39 18.19
C ALA A 339 8.93 4.11 17.32
N SER A 340 8.60 5.36 17.68
CA SER A 340 7.71 6.24 16.92
C SER A 340 8.33 6.79 15.63
N ASN A 341 9.64 6.60 15.40
CA ASN A 341 10.31 7.06 14.21
C ASN A 341 9.99 6.14 13.02
N ILE A 342 9.18 6.65 12.10
CA ILE A 342 8.78 5.98 10.85
C ILE A 342 9.73 6.26 9.69
N GLY A 343 10.73 7.15 9.88
CA GLY A 343 11.82 7.39 8.93
C GLY A 343 11.56 8.46 7.87
N ARG A 344 11.78 8.13 6.59
CA ARG A 344 11.75 9.06 5.45
C ARG A 344 10.91 8.51 4.30
N GLY A 345 10.43 9.41 3.43
CA GLY A 345 9.56 9.05 2.31
C GLY A 345 10.23 8.07 1.33
N ILE A 346 9.45 7.12 0.83
CA ILE A 346 9.82 6.18 -0.26
C ILE A 346 8.76 6.24 -1.35
N GLY A 347 9.18 6.47 -2.60
CA GLY A 347 8.25 6.73 -3.70
C GLY A 347 7.37 7.99 -3.52
N ALA A 348 7.57 8.75 -2.44
CA ALA A 348 6.85 9.95 -2.06
C ALA A 348 7.79 10.92 -1.32
N ARG A 349 7.45 12.20 -1.34
CA ARG A 349 8.00 13.21 -0.43
C ARG A 349 7.05 13.41 0.74
N THR A 350 7.61 13.78 1.90
CA THR A 350 6.82 14.06 3.09
C THR A 350 7.09 15.46 3.60
N TRP A 351 6.05 16.09 4.13
CA TRP A 351 6.07 17.46 4.65
C TRP A 351 5.28 17.55 5.95
N ILE A 352 5.70 18.43 6.86
CA ILE A 352 4.98 18.71 8.10
C ILE A 352 4.46 20.13 8.04
N VAL A 353 3.15 20.29 8.16
CA VAL A 353 2.45 21.58 8.05
C VAL A 353 1.62 21.91 9.27
N HIS A 354 1.20 23.17 9.36
CA HIS A 354 0.31 23.62 10.41
C HIS A 354 -1.05 22.90 10.30
N PRO A 355 -1.59 22.33 11.39
CA PRO A 355 -2.82 21.53 11.35
C PRO A 355 -4.06 22.27 10.85
N GLU A 356 -4.13 23.58 11.10
CA GLU A 356 -5.25 24.42 10.67
C GLU A 356 -4.96 25.10 9.32
N ASN A 357 -3.75 24.96 8.77
CA ASN A 357 -3.36 25.63 7.54
C ASN A 357 -2.20 24.90 6.83
N HIS A 358 -2.55 24.01 5.90
CA HIS A 358 -1.58 23.29 5.06
C HIS A 358 -0.68 24.18 4.17
N ASN A 359 -0.96 25.50 4.06
CA ASN A 359 -0.09 26.47 3.39
C ASN A 359 1.01 27.03 4.31
N GLN A 360 1.20 26.46 5.49
CA GLN A 360 2.28 26.84 6.41
C GLN A 360 3.10 25.61 6.78
N LEU A 361 4.38 25.60 6.41
CA LEU A 361 5.32 24.56 6.85
C LEU A 361 5.68 24.76 8.33
N MET A 362 5.77 23.65 9.05
CA MET A 362 6.30 23.65 10.41
C MET A 362 7.83 23.69 10.40
N PRO A 363 8.47 24.37 11.36
CA PRO A 363 9.92 24.28 11.57
C PRO A 363 10.36 22.83 11.84
N VAL A 364 11.62 22.50 11.53
CA VAL A 364 12.15 21.16 11.79
C VAL A 364 12.10 20.87 13.31
N GLY A 365 11.60 19.69 13.68
CA GLY A 365 11.38 19.30 15.07
C GLY A 365 10.11 19.88 15.73
N ALA A 366 9.30 20.66 15.02
CA ALA A 366 7.97 21.02 15.50
C ALA A 366 6.93 19.99 15.06
N VAL A 367 5.96 19.73 15.94
CA VAL A 367 4.84 18.83 15.64
C VAL A 367 3.83 19.55 14.75
N GLY A 368 3.44 18.90 13.66
CA GLY A 368 2.37 19.35 12.77
C GLY A 368 1.75 18.17 12.05
N GLU A 369 0.90 18.48 11.08
CA GLU A 369 0.21 17.49 10.27
C GLU A 369 1.09 17.00 9.11
N LEU A 370 1.04 15.70 8.83
CA LEU A 370 1.76 15.08 7.73
C LEU A 370 1.03 15.30 6.39
N LEU A 371 1.78 15.76 5.40
CA LEU A 371 1.40 15.75 3.99
C LEU A 371 2.30 14.79 3.22
N ILE A 372 1.69 14.05 2.31
CA ILE A 372 2.39 13.11 1.43
C ILE A 372 2.22 13.58 -0.01
N GLU A 373 3.33 13.82 -0.70
CA GLU A 373 3.36 14.29 -2.08
C GLU A 373 3.99 13.22 -2.97
N GLY A 374 3.31 12.83 -4.05
CA GLY A 374 3.93 12.00 -5.08
C GLY A 374 2.95 11.07 -5.80
N PRO A 375 3.49 10.21 -6.70
CA PRO A 375 2.71 9.31 -7.54
C PRO A 375 1.98 8.20 -6.78
N LEU A 376 2.28 8.01 -5.49
CA LEU A 376 1.62 7.00 -4.66
C LEU A 376 0.22 7.41 -4.19
N VAL A 377 -0.11 8.71 -4.25
CA VAL A 377 -1.41 9.22 -3.79
C VAL A 377 -2.52 8.67 -4.67
N ALA A 378 -3.53 8.07 -4.03
CA ALA A 378 -4.69 7.49 -4.65
C ALA A 378 -5.51 8.52 -5.45
N ARG A 379 -6.32 8.03 -6.39
CA ARG A 379 -7.07 8.89 -7.30
C ARG A 379 -8.15 9.69 -6.58
N ARG A 380 -8.95 9.00 -5.74
CA ARG A 380 -10.13 9.56 -5.04
C ARG A 380 -10.78 8.51 -4.13
N TYR A 381 -11.78 8.94 -3.36
CA TYR A 381 -12.81 8.05 -2.82
C TYR A 381 -13.95 7.84 -3.85
N ILE A 382 -14.49 6.62 -3.93
CA ILE A 382 -15.64 6.29 -4.77
C ILE A 382 -16.90 6.93 -4.18
N ASN A 383 -17.67 7.63 -5.01
CA ASN A 383 -18.96 8.25 -4.68
C ASN A 383 -18.94 9.17 -3.43
N ASP A 384 -17.77 9.75 -3.13
CA ASP A 384 -17.57 10.65 -1.98
C ASP A 384 -16.67 11.84 -2.39
N PRO A 385 -17.18 12.76 -3.24
CA PRO A 385 -16.40 13.89 -3.75
C PRO A 385 -16.03 14.89 -2.63
N GLU A 386 -16.91 15.09 -1.64
CA GLU A 386 -16.66 16.01 -0.53
C GLU A 386 -15.44 15.58 0.29
N ARG A 387 -15.38 14.31 0.71
CA ARG A 387 -14.18 13.82 1.41
C ARG A 387 -12.97 13.74 0.51
N SER A 388 -13.16 13.51 -0.80
CA SER A 388 -12.05 13.46 -1.73
C SER A 388 -11.34 14.81 -1.80
N VAL A 389 -12.08 15.90 -2.03
CA VAL A 389 -11.50 17.26 -2.09
C VAL A 389 -10.93 17.70 -0.74
N ALA A 390 -11.48 17.20 0.38
CA ALA A 390 -10.99 17.53 1.71
C ALA A 390 -9.59 16.97 2.02
N VAL A 391 -9.18 15.85 1.41
CA VAL A 391 -7.88 15.21 1.72
C VAL A 391 -6.93 15.15 0.52
N PHE A 392 -7.44 15.02 -0.71
CA PHE A 392 -6.65 15.03 -1.93
C PHE A 392 -6.59 16.47 -2.46
N LEU A 393 -5.47 17.15 -2.23
CA LEU A 393 -5.36 18.57 -2.54
C LEU A 393 -5.30 18.79 -4.05
N GLU A 394 -6.33 19.47 -4.59
CA GLU A 394 -6.37 19.84 -6.01
C GLU A 394 -5.35 20.92 -6.38
N ARG A 395 -4.95 21.74 -5.41
CA ARG A 395 -3.98 22.82 -5.57
C ARG A 395 -2.80 22.60 -4.65
N SER A 396 -1.61 22.71 -5.22
CA SER A 396 -0.37 22.62 -4.45
C SER A 396 -0.26 23.76 -3.43
N PRO A 397 0.21 23.50 -2.20
CA PRO A 397 0.46 24.54 -1.23
C PRO A 397 1.44 25.61 -1.74
N SER A 398 1.23 26.87 -1.37
CA SER A 398 2.01 28.00 -1.91
C SER A 398 3.51 27.91 -1.67
N TRP A 399 3.93 27.30 -0.56
CA TRP A 399 5.34 27.11 -0.20
C TRP A 399 6.05 26.08 -1.08
N LEU A 400 5.33 25.16 -1.74
CA LEU A 400 5.95 24.06 -2.50
C LEU A 400 6.78 24.61 -3.66
N ALA A 401 6.35 25.71 -4.28
CA ALA A 401 7.06 26.40 -5.36
C ALA A 401 8.49 26.82 -4.98
N SER A 402 8.77 27.04 -3.69
CA SER A 402 10.12 27.37 -3.20
C SER A 402 11.10 26.18 -3.23
N PHE A 403 10.61 24.95 -3.44
CA PHE A 403 11.41 23.72 -3.49
C PHE A 403 11.70 23.23 -4.92
N GLY A 404 11.44 24.05 -5.95
CA GLY A 404 11.86 23.84 -7.34
C GLY A 404 10.71 23.68 -8.35
N PRO A 405 10.95 23.84 -9.67
CA PRO A 405 9.92 23.93 -10.71
C PRO A 405 9.08 22.65 -10.94
N ALA A 406 9.49 21.50 -10.39
CA ALA A 406 8.68 20.27 -10.36
C ALA A 406 7.55 20.31 -9.30
N ALA A 407 7.43 21.40 -8.54
CA ALA A 407 6.52 21.61 -7.42
C ALA A 407 5.04 21.91 -7.80
N ILE A 408 4.61 21.57 -9.01
CA ILE A 408 3.18 21.49 -9.32
C ILE A 408 2.82 20.01 -9.31
N SER A 409 3.03 19.36 -8.16
CA SER A 409 2.50 18.01 -7.96
C SER A 409 0.98 18.11 -7.89
N LYS A 410 0.30 17.34 -8.74
CA LYS A 410 -1.16 17.19 -8.77
C LYS A 410 -1.65 16.14 -7.75
N SER A 411 -0.76 15.59 -6.95
CA SER A 411 -1.01 14.41 -6.12
C SER A 411 -0.42 14.64 -4.73
N ILE A 412 -1.19 15.31 -3.87
CA ILE A 412 -0.85 15.56 -2.47
C ILE A 412 -2.01 15.09 -1.59
N LEU A 413 -1.68 14.28 -0.57
CA LEU A 413 -2.61 13.84 0.46
C LEU A 413 -2.35 14.59 1.77
N GLN A 414 -3.39 15.16 2.34
CA GLN A 414 -3.45 15.56 3.74
C GLN A 414 -3.87 14.34 4.59
N ASP A 415 -2.91 13.79 5.31
CA ASP A 415 -3.04 12.47 5.95
C ASP A 415 -3.84 12.51 7.26
N GLY A 416 -3.91 13.67 7.92
CA GLY A 416 -4.62 13.84 9.20
C GLY A 416 -3.85 13.33 10.43
N ARG A 417 -2.68 12.69 10.26
CA ARG A 417 -1.82 12.30 11.40
C ARG A 417 -0.75 13.34 11.66
N PHE A 418 -0.30 13.37 12.92
CA PHE A 418 0.61 14.38 13.43
C PHE A 418 1.99 13.79 13.69
N GLY A 419 3.02 14.55 13.37
CA GLY A 419 4.41 14.15 13.55
C GLY A 419 5.36 15.32 13.41
N GLN A 420 6.66 15.02 13.42
CA GLN A 420 7.75 15.97 13.23
C GLN A 420 8.87 15.31 12.43
N VAL A 421 9.65 16.11 11.70
CA VAL A 421 10.75 15.65 10.82
C VAL A 421 12.14 15.76 11.43
#